data_AF-A0A9X6RJT7-F1
#
_entry.id   AF-A0A9X6RJT7-F1
#
_cell.length_a   1.000
_cell.length_b   1.000
_cell.length_c   1.000
_cell.angle_alpha   90.00
_cell.angle_beta   90.00
_cell.angle_gamma   90.00
#
_symmetry.space_group_name_H-M   'P 1'
#
loop_
_entity.id
_entity.type
_entity.pdbx_description
1 polymer ?
#
loop_
_entity_poly.entity_id
_entity_poly.type
_entity_poly.pdbx_seq_one_letter_code
_entity_poly.pdbx_strand_id
1 'polypeptide(L)'
;MAFLHCCHRVVSVDAVIWGGCNVPGSSRTECGFPGITASACQAQNCCFDDSKADMKWCFHSRGSMFSGACNVPASRRKDCGFPGITQSKCLDRMCCYDTNAVGIIQCFSQA
;
A
#
# COMPACT_ATOMS: atom_id res chain seq x y z
N MET A 1 -42.33 -0.08 -11.40
CA MET A 1 -41.34 -1.17 -11.49
C MET A 1 -40.82 -1.16 -12.94
N ALA A 2 -39.56 -1.09 -13.30
CA ALA A 2 -38.31 -1.47 -12.63
C ALA A 2 -37.19 -0.51 -13.06
N PHE A 3 -36.28 -0.20 -12.14
CA PHE A 3 -35.07 0.55 -12.45
C PHE A 3 -34.08 -0.37 -13.17
N LEU A 4 -33.81 -0.07 -14.43
CA LEU A 4 -32.81 -0.74 -15.26
C LEU A 4 -31.41 -0.21 -14.87
N HIS A 5 -30.90 -0.59 -13.70
CA HIS A 5 -29.49 -0.37 -13.37
C HIS A 5 -28.67 -1.46 -14.08
N CYS A 6 -28.21 -1.13 -15.27
CA CYS A 6 -27.15 -1.84 -15.96
C CYS A 6 -25.98 -2.02 -14.99
N CYS A 7 -25.55 -3.26 -14.81
CA CYS A 7 -24.56 -3.73 -13.85
C CYS A 7 -23.15 -3.26 -14.23
N HIS A 8 -22.93 -1.95 -14.32
CA HIS A 8 -21.60 -1.39 -14.23
C HIS A 8 -21.21 -1.42 -12.76
N ARG A 9 -20.72 -2.58 -12.33
CA ARG A 9 -19.83 -2.65 -11.17
C ARG A 9 -18.60 -1.83 -11.56
N VAL A 10 -18.70 -0.52 -11.41
CA VAL A 10 -17.55 0.30 -11.11
C VAL A 10 -17.01 -0.29 -9.83
N VAL A 11 -16.11 -1.26 -9.96
CA VAL A 11 -15.22 -1.62 -8.86
C VAL A 11 -14.59 -0.31 -8.49
N SER A 12 -15.03 0.23 -7.36
CA SER A 12 -14.56 1.49 -6.82
C SER A 12 -13.04 1.48 -6.96
N VAL A 13 -12.55 2.38 -7.81
CA VAL A 13 -11.13 2.73 -7.91
C VAL A 13 -10.62 3.30 -6.58
N ASP A 14 -11.43 3.26 -5.53
CA ASP A 14 -11.19 3.63 -4.14
C ASP A 14 -10.80 2.45 -3.23
N ALA A 15 -10.54 1.25 -3.77
CA ALA A 15 -9.54 0.38 -3.16
C ALA A 15 -8.15 0.83 -3.64
N VAL A 16 -7.81 2.10 -3.38
CA VAL A 16 -6.45 2.58 -3.59
C VAL A 16 -5.58 1.82 -2.60
N ILE A 17 -4.99 0.73 -3.07
CA ILE A 17 -3.74 0.24 -2.51
C ILE A 17 -2.82 1.47 -2.54
N TRP A 18 -2.64 2.15 -1.41
CA TRP A 18 -1.82 3.37 -1.32
C TRP A 18 -0.33 3.09 -1.65
N GLY A 19 0.03 1.81 -1.84
CA GLY A 19 1.29 1.37 -2.41
C GLY A 19 1.12 0.65 -3.74
N GLY A 20 1.91 1.01 -4.75
CA GLY A 20 1.98 0.20 -5.97
C GLY A 20 2.54 -1.21 -5.74
N CYS A 21 2.25 -2.14 -6.66
CA CYS A 21 2.78 -3.51 -6.66
C CYS A 21 4.22 -3.65 -7.17
N ASN A 22 4.89 -2.53 -7.46
CA ASN A 22 6.27 -2.53 -7.95
C ASN A 22 7.29 -2.77 -6.81
N VAL A 23 7.20 -3.91 -6.12
CA VAL A 23 8.15 -4.28 -5.04
C VAL A 23 9.19 -5.24 -5.61
N PRO A 24 10.50 -4.92 -5.53
CA PRO A 24 11.54 -5.82 -5.99
C PRO A 24 11.48 -7.12 -5.21
N GLY A 25 11.66 -8.25 -5.90
CA GLY A 25 11.46 -9.59 -5.35
C GLY A 25 12.19 -9.88 -4.04
N SER A 26 13.42 -9.37 -3.90
CA SER A 26 14.25 -9.49 -2.69
C SER A 26 13.74 -8.68 -1.50
N SER A 27 12.86 -7.69 -1.71
CA SER A 27 12.27 -6.85 -0.68
C SER A 27 10.78 -7.14 -0.46
N ARG A 28 10.26 -8.22 -1.05
CA ARG A 28 8.86 -8.63 -0.86
C ARG A 28 8.66 -9.22 0.52
N THR A 29 7.62 -8.75 1.21
CA THR A 29 7.10 -9.38 2.42
C THR A 29 5.95 -10.31 2.04
N GLU A 30 5.99 -11.54 2.55
CA GLU A 30 4.98 -12.55 2.25
C GLU A 30 3.61 -12.14 2.82
N CYS A 31 2.57 -12.23 2.00
CA CYS A 31 1.19 -11.95 2.40
C CYS A 31 0.30 -13.19 2.40
N GLY A 32 0.58 -14.14 1.49
CA GLY A 32 -0.16 -15.40 1.35
C GLY A 32 0.74 -16.61 1.63
N PHE A 33 0.46 -17.73 0.95
CA PHE A 33 1.23 -18.97 1.06
C PHE A 33 1.77 -19.42 -0.31
N PRO A 34 2.82 -20.26 -0.37
CA PRO A 34 3.33 -20.82 -1.62
C PRO A 34 2.25 -21.56 -2.41
N GLY A 35 2.13 -21.29 -3.71
CA GLY A 35 1.11 -21.90 -4.57
C GLY A 35 -0.29 -21.29 -4.45
N ILE A 36 -0.47 -20.18 -3.72
CA ILE A 36 -1.72 -19.41 -3.74
C ILE A 36 -2.06 -18.92 -5.15
N THR A 37 -3.35 -18.88 -5.48
CA THR A 37 -3.81 -18.31 -6.75
C THR A 37 -3.73 -16.79 -6.75
N ALA A 38 -3.60 -16.19 -7.93
CA ALA A 38 -3.62 -14.73 -8.09
C ALA A 38 -4.89 -14.10 -7.49
N SER A 39 -6.06 -14.72 -7.71
CA SER A 39 -7.34 -14.25 -7.17
C SER A 39 -7.40 -14.31 -5.64
N ALA A 40 -6.92 -15.38 -5.02
CA ALA A 40 -6.88 -15.51 -3.56
C ALA A 40 -5.87 -14.56 -2.91
N CYS A 41 -4.77 -14.24 -3.59
CA CYS A 41 -3.82 -13.22 -3.14
C CYS A 41 -4.41 -11.81 -3.21
N GLN A 42 -5.05 -11.46 -4.33
CA GLN A 42 -5.66 -10.14 -4.52
C GLN A 42 -6.86 -9.94 -3.59
N ALA A 43 -7.61 -10.99 -3.25
CA ALA A 43 -8.68 -10.94 -2.26
C ALA A 43 -8.17 -10.59 -0.85
N GLN A 44 -6.88 -10.83 -0.56
CA GLN A 44 -6.21 -10.41 0.66
C GLN A 44 -5.62 -8.99 0.57
N ASN A 45 -5.99 -8.22 -0.46
CA ASN A 45 -5.47 -6.88 -0.77
C ASN A 45 -3.94 -6.85 -0.95
N CYS A 46 -3.41 -7.91 -1.55
CA CYS A 46 -1.99 -8.08 -1.81
C CYS A 46 -1.67 -8.17 -3.30
N CYS A 47 -0.39 -8.00 -3.62
CA CYS A 47 0.13 -8.05 -4.97
C CYS A 47 0.52 -9.48 -5.33
N PHE A 48 0.27 -9.85 -6.58
CA PHE A 48 0.65 -11.15 -7.13
C PHE A 48 1.63 -10.97 -8.29
N ASP A 49 2.77 -11.66 -8.25
CA ASP A 49 3.74 -11.76 -9.35
C ASP A 49 4.52 -13.07 -9.28
N ASP A 50 4.21 -13.98 -10.20
CA ASP A 50 4.81 -15.31 -10.36
C ASP A 50 5.97 -15.38 -11.37
N SER A 51 6.44 -14.24 -11.90
CA SER A 51 7.50 -14.18 -12.92
C SER A 51 8.85 -14.77 -12.48
N LYS A 52 9.04 -15.04 -11.18
CA LYS A 52 10.27 -15.57 -10.57
C LYS A 52 9.92 -16.67 -9.57
N ALA A 53 10.33 -17.91 -9.87
CA ALA A 53 10.00 -19.09 -9.07
C ALA A 53 10.52 -19.05 -7.62
N ASP A 54 11.68 -18.40 -7.37
CA ASP A 54 12.30 -18.32 -6.03
C ASP A 54 11.88 -17.09 -5.21
N MET A 55 10.78 -16.44 -5.57
CA MET A 55 10.32 -15.22 -4.93
C MET A 55 8.91 -15.38 -4.35
N LYS A 56 8.58 -14.51 -3.39
CA LYS A 56 7.22 -14.42 -2.86
C LYS A 56 6.28 -13.94 -3.96
N TRP A 57 5.43 -14.84 -4.45
CA TRP A 57 4.46 -14.52 -5.49
C TRP A 57 3.33 -13.67 -4.94
N CYS A 58 2.82 -14.00 -3.76
CA CYS A 58 1.86 -13.18 -3.04
C CYS A 58 2.55 -12.34 -1.97
N PHE A 59 2.61 -11.03 -2.19
CA PHE A 59 3.36 -10.12 -1.35
C PHE A 59 2.57 -8.85 -1.02
N HIS A 60 2.92 -8.25 0.10
CA HIS A 60 2.38 -6.96 0.48
C HIS A 60 2.85 -5.87 -0.49
N SER A 61 1.92 -5.00 -0.91
CA SER A 61 2.25 -3.78 -1.64
C SER A 61 3.04 -2.82 -0.74
N ARG A 62 3.58 -1.74 -1.31
CA ARG A 62 4.24 -0.66 -0.52
C ARG A 62 3.35 0.03 0.52
N GLY A 63 2.12 -0.43 0.75
CA GLY A 63 1.21 0.12 1.75
C GLY A 63 0.11 -0.85 2.22
N SER A 64 0.20 -2.16 1.99
CA SER A 64 -0.87 -3.10 2.40
C SER A 64 -0.74 -3.61 3.84
N MET A 65 0.39 -3.37 4.53
CA MET A 65 0.51 -3.54 5.99
C MET A 65 0.20 -2.24 6.76
N PHE A 66 -0.40 -1.27 6.06
CA PHE A 66 -0.67 0.06 6.58
C PHE A 66 -2.03 0.06 7.27
N SER A 67 -2.07 -0.37 8.55
CA SER A 67 -3.31 -0.45 9.34
C SER A 67 -3.68 0.85 10.06
N GLY A 68 -2.79 1.84 10.15
CA GLY A 68 -3.06 3.09 10.84
C GLY A 68 -3.49 4.21 9.88
N ALA A 69 -4.24 5.17 10.40
CA ALA A 69 -4.71 6.29 9.59
C ALA A 69 -3.59 7.34 9.40
N CYS A 70 -3.46 7.89 8.18
CA CYS A 70 -2.60 9.05 7.92
C CYS A 70 -3.19 10.40 8.33
N ASN A 71 -4.31 10.39 9.06
CA ASN A 71 -4.94 11.60 9.55
C ASN A 71 -4.26 12.10 10.85
N VAL A 72 -2.97 12.44 10.75
CA VAL A 72 -2.23 13.08 11.84
C VAL A 72 -2.01 14.55 11.48
N PRO A 73 -2.54 15.51 12.26
CA PRO A 73 -2.33 16.93 11.99
C PRO A 73 -0.85 17.27 12.13
N ALA A 74 -0.36 18.21 11.30
CA ALA A 74 1.06 18.59 11.23
C ALA A 74 1.72 18.82 12.60
N SER A 75 1.01 19.47 13.53
CA SER A 75 1.48 19.78 14.89
C SER A 75 1.69 18.55 15.78
N ARG A 76 1.13 17.39 15.45
CA ARG A 76 1.26 16.14 16.21
C ARG A 76 2.02 15.05 15.46
N ARG A 77 2.55 15.35 14.27
CA ARG A 77 3.35 14.40 13.50
C ARG A 77 4.63 14.08 14.25
N LYS A 78 4.93 12.78 14.36
CA LYS A 78 6.23 12.30 14.85
C LYS A 78 7.04 11.85 13.64
N ASP A 79 8.30 12.24 13.60
CA ASP A 79 9.20 11.85 12.51
C ASP A 79 9.32 10.32 12.43
N CYS A 80 9.16 9.77 11.23
CA CYS A 80 9.34 8.35 10.94
C CYS A 80 10.37 8.11 9.81
N GLY A 81 11.06 9.15 9.38
CA GLY A 81 11.93 9.13 8.21
C GLY A 81 13.31 9.69 8.51
N PHE A 82 13.81 10.45 7.55
CA PHE A 82 15.03 11.23 7.63
C PHE A 82 14.90 12.43 6.67
N PRO A 83 15.70 13.50 6.85
CA PRO A 83 15.66 14.66 5.96
C PRO A 83 15.85 14.26 4.48
N GLY A 84 14.92 14.68 3.61
CA GLY A 84 14.97 14.36 2.18
C GLY A 84 14.53 12.94 1.80
N ILE A 85 13.91 12.19 2.72
CA ILE A 85 13.33 10.88 2.41
C ILE A 85 12.29 10.97 1.28
N THR A 86 12.34 10.02 0.33
CA THR A 86 11.34 9.94 -0.75
C THR A 86 10.04 9.34 -0.24
N GLN A 87 8.92 9.66 -0.90
CA GLN A 87 7.61 9.05 -0.60
C GLN A 87 7.69 7.52 -0.56
N SER A 88 8.29 6.90 -1.59
CA SER A 88 8.43 5.45 -1.64
C SER A 88 9.18 4.91 -0.43
N LYS A 89 10.28 5.58 -0.02
CA LYS A 89 11.09 5.09 1.10
C LYS A 89 10.40 5.32 2.45
N CYS A 90 9.56 6.33 2.57
CA CYS A 90 8.71 6.54 3.74
C CYS A 90 7.61 5.48 3.84
N LEU A 91 6.93 5.19 2.74
CA LEU A 91 5.90 4.14 2.67
C LEU A 91 6.48 2.74 2.91
N ASP A 92 7.69 2.46 2.40
CA ASP A 92 8.44 1.22 2.69
C ASP A 92 8.74 1.07 4.20
N ARG A 93 8.78 2.17 4.95
CA ARG A 93 8.94 2.18 6.42
C ARG A 93 7.60 2.10 7.15
N MET A 94 6.52 1.80 6.43
CA MET A 94 5.16 1.70 6.93
C MET A 94 4.67 2.99 7.60
N CYS A 95 5.08 4.14 7.07
CA CYS A 95 4.72 5.45 7.59
C CYS A 95 3.98 6.31 6.56
N CYS A 96 3.38 7.39 7.04
CA CYS A 96 2.63 8.32 6.21
C CYS A 96 3.55 9.31 5.54
N TYR A 97 3.23 9.64 4.30
CA TYR A 97 3.92 10.70 3.56
C TYR A 97 2.93 11.78 3.13
N ASP A 98 3.25 13.04 3.40
CA ASP A 98 2.47 14.20 2.95
C ASP A 98 3.33 15.12 2.10
N THR A 99 2.99 15.23 0.82
CA THR A 99 3.69 16.08 -0.16
C THR A 99 3.49 17.58 0.11
N ASN A 100 2.44 17.97 0.81
CA ASN A 100 2.13 19.37 1.10
C ASN A 100 2.87 19.89 2.36
N ALA A 101 3.51 18.99 3.10
CA ALA A 101 4.21 19.27 4.36
C ALA A 101 5.62 19.85 4.15
N VAL A 102 5.75 20.89 3.33
CA VAL A 102 7.05 21.51 3.01
C VAL A 102 7.61 22.25 4.22
N GLY A 103 8.86 21.97 4.60
CA GLY A 103 9.53 22.60 5.74
C GLY A 103 9.15 22.05 7.12
N ILE A 104 8.34 20.98 7.16
CA ILE A 104 7.99 20.24 8.38
C ILE A 104 8.15 18.72 8.14
N ILE A 105 7.72 17.90 9.09
CA ILE A 105 7.80 16.44 9.01
C ILE A 105 6.91 15.92 7.86
N GLN A 106 7.55 15.55 6.75
CA GLN A 106 6.91 14.97 5.56
C GLN A 106 6.61 13.48 5.72
N CYS A 107 7.53 12.74 6.36
CA CYS A 107 7.37 11.32 6.67
C CYS A 107 7.07 11.14 8.17
N PHE A 108 5.85 10.74 8.50
CA PHE A 108 5.35 10.72 9.87
C PHE A 108 4.71 9.40 10.26
N SER A 109 4.74 9.11 11.56
CA SER A 109 4.07 7.94 12.12
C SER A 109 2.56 8.02 11.93
N GLN A 110 1.92 6.86 11.89
CA GLN A 110 0.47 6.71 11.89
C GLN A 110 -0.15 7.31 13.18
N ALA A 111 -1.47 7.57 13.14
CA ALA A 111 -2.26 8.02 14.30
C ALA A 111 -2.47 6.90 15.32
#